data_AF-A0A564ILR5-F1
#
_entry.id   AF-A0A564ILR5-F1
#
_cell.length_a   1.000
_cell.length_b   1.000
_cell.length_c   1.000
_cell.angle_alpha   90.00
_cell.angle_beta   90.00
_cell.angle_gamma   90.00
#
_symmetry.space_group_name_H-M   'P 1'
#
loop_
_entity.id
_entity.type
_entity.pdbx_description
1 polymer ?
#
loop_
_entity_poly.entity_id
_entity_poly.type
_entity_poly.pdbx_seq_one_letter_code
_entity_poly.pdbx_strand_id
1 'polypeptide(L)'
;MLKQRYKLIEYRFRALRTLFVSDESYRRTKFRKLFNRELDLSLPLTLNEKINYRMVFNRDLFLSVIADKIAVRDYVEMMVGNEHLVPLLAVFERIKIRDFEALPVSFVIKCNHDSGSSIICHDKSELNKRRVVSHFNRRLRMNPYYTNREWQYKNIQPKILVERKLNVFDGKDQDVTPEMFRVHCFHKKAMYIEADFTCVNGREYVNIYDTNWMLQPFTLGYGNTPYNIDRPSSLDDILDIAAKLATDLDYCRVDLMVENERVYFSEITLTPESGQLKFSHAEWDLNRHGFNRHLRVI
;
A
#
# COMPACT_ATOMS: atom_id res chain seq x y z
N MET A 1 -9.73 -20.59 -17.40
CA MET A 1 -9.39 -21.52 -16.29
C MET A 1 -7.92 -21.98 -16.31
N LEU A 2 -7.34 -22.37 -17.45
CA LEU A 2 -5.95 -22.89 -17.53
C LEU A 2 -4.90 -21.93 -16.94
N LYS A 3 -4.87 -20.66 -17.39
CA LYS A 3 -3.94 -19.62 -16.88
C LYS A 3 -4.00 -19.42 -15.36
N GLN A 4 -5.15 -19.64 -14.73
CA GLN A 4 -5.29 -19.50 -13.27
C GLN A 4 -4.71 -20.68 -12.51
N ARG A 5 -4.83 -21.90 -13.06
CA ARG A 5 -4.21 -23.11 -12.48
C ARG A 5 -2.70 -23.00 -12.47
N TYR A 6 -2.08 -22.51 -13.55
CA TYR A 6 -0.63 -22.27 -13.61
C TYR A 6 -0.15 -21.30 -12.52
N LYS A 7 -0.86 -20.19 -12.30
CA LYS A 7 -0.50 -19.23 -11.22
C LYS A 7 -0.52 -19.86 -9.82
N LEU A 8 -1.44 -20.78 -9.55
CA LEU A 8 -1.50 -21.45 -8.26
C LEU A 8 -0.39 -22.49 -8.09
N ILE A 9 -0.02 -23.18 -9.18
CA ILE A 9 1.13 -24.10 -9.20
C ILE A 9 2.43 -23.32 -8.96
N GLU A 10 2.63 -22.22 -9.69
CA GLU A 10 3.77 -21.32 -9.49
C GLU A 10 3.85 -20.82 -8.03
N TYR A 11 2.72 -20.40 -7.47
CA TYR A 11 2.63 -20.01 -6.07
C TYR A 11 3.05 -21.14 -5.11
N ARG A 12 2.62 -22.38 -5.36
CA ARG A 12 3.04 -23.54 -4.54
C ARG A 12 4.55 -23.76 -4.59
N PHE A 13 5.20 -23.58 -5.73
CA PHE A 13 6.67 -23.62 -5.80
C PHE A 13 7.33 -22.48 -5.00
N ARG A 14 6.77 -21.27 -5.05
CA ARG A 14 7.25 -20.14 -4.22
C ARG A 14 7.11 -20.42 -2.73
N ALA A 15 6.00 -21.06 -2.33
CA ALA A 15 5.78 -21.51 -0.96
C ALA A 15 6.75 -22.63 -0.58
N LEU A 16 6.95 -23.65 -1.43
CA LEU A 16 7.91 -24.72 -1.17
C LEU A 16 9.33 -24.19 -0.96
N ARG A 17 9.73 -23.16 -1.72
CA ARG A 17 11.03 -22.51 -1.58
C ARG A 17 11.27 -21.95 -0.17
N THR A 18 10.24 -21.54 0.60
CA THR A 18 10.47 -21.07 1.98
C THR A 18 10.99 -22.15 2.92
N LEU A 19 10.86 -23.44 2.57
CA LEU A 19 11.38 -24.53 3.39
C LEU A 19 12.89 -24.72 3.24
N PHE A 20 13.47 -24.28 2.13
CA PHE A 20 14.88 -24.53 1.77
C PHE A 20 15.72 -23.26 1.65
N VAL A 21 15.08 -22.09 1.53
CA VAL A 21 15.76 -20.80 1.38
C VAL A 21 15.28 -19.86 2.48
N SER A 22 16.20 -19.45 3.34
CA SER A 22 15.94 -18.49 4.42
C SER A 22 15.44 -17.16 3.87
N ASP A 23 14.67 -16.44 4.70
CA ASP A 23 14.14 -15.11 4.35
C ASP A 23 15.31 -14.17 3.96
N GLU A 24 16.40 -14.19 4.72
CA GLU A 24 17.63 -13.45 4.43
C GLU A 24 18.24 -13.79 3.06
N SER A 25 18.53 -15.07 2.80
CA SER A 25 19.16 -15.49 1.54
C SER A 25 18.29 -15.12 0.32
N TYR A 26 16.98 -15.27 0.47
CA TYR A 26 16.02 -14.85 -0.55
C TYR A 26 16.07 -13.34 -0.79
N ARG A 27 16.04 -12.53 0.27
CA ARG A 27 16.06 -11.07 0.16
C ARG A 27 17.38 -10.56 -0.42
N ARG A 28 18.54 -11.09 0.02
CA ARG A 28 19.87 -10.76 -0.55
C ARG A 28 19.93 -11.05 -2.05
N THR A 29 19.50 -12.24 -2.45
CA THR A 29 19.47 -12.62 -3.88
C THR A 29 18.56 -11.71 -4.70
N LYS A 30 17.37 -11.38 -4.19
CA LYS A 30 16.41 -10.51 -4.88
C LYS A 30 16.94 -9.09 -5.00
N PHE A 31 17.49 -8.54 -3.92
CA PHE A 31 18.05 -7.20 -3.86
C PHE A 31 19.23 -7.03 -4.83
N ARG A 32 20.18 -7.97 -4.83
CA ARG A 32 21.33 -7.96 -5.74
C ARG A 32 20.92 -7.96 -7.21
N LYS A 33 19.93 -8.78 -7.58
CA LYS A 33 19.43 -8.83 -8.95
C LYS A 33 18.82 -7.50 -9.41
N LEU A 34 18.23 -6.73 -8.49
CA LEU A 34 17.57 -5.48 -8.82
C LEU A 34 18.52 -4.29 -8.80
N PHE A 35 19.34 -4.15 -7.75
CA PHE A 35 20.17 -2.98 -7.51
C PHE A 35 21.63 -3.15 -7.94
N ASN A 36 22.01 -4.34 -8.41
CA ASN A 36 23.38 -4.68 -8.77
C ASN A 36 24.42 -4.40 -7.66
N ARG A 37 23.99 -4.50 -6.40
CA ARG A 37 24.82 -4.36 -5.19
C ARG A 37 24.34 -5.32 -4.11
N GLU A 38 25.22 -5.69 -3.18
CA GLU A 38 24.84 -6.56 -2.07
C GLU A 38 23.94 -5.84 -1.07
N LEU A 39 23.00 -6.58 -0.48
CA LEU A 39 22.13 -6.09 0.59
C LEU A 39 22.87 -6.23 1.93
N ASP A 40 23.23 -5.13 2.58
CA ASP A 40 23.75 -5.17 3.95
C ASP A 40 22.59 -5.13 4.96
N LEU A 41 22.46 -6.23 5.72
CA LEU A 41 21.48 -6.36 6.80
C LEU A 41 22.09 -6.16 8.19
N SER A 42 23.42 -6.10 8.30
CA SER A 42 24.12 -5.85 9.57
C SER A 42 24.15 -4.37 9.90
N LEU A 43 24.31 -3.52 8.87
CA LEU A 43 24.29 -2.08 8.98
C LEU A 43 23.51 -1.46 7.81
N PRO A 44 22.17 -1.56 7.78
CA PRO A 44 21.37 -1.04 6.68
C PRO A 44 21.41 0.49 6.63
N LEU A 45 21.93 1.05 5.53
CA LEU A 45 22.14 2.49 5.36
C LEU A 45 21.06 3.13 4.49
N THR A 46 20.52 2.40 3.51
CA THR A 46 19.50 2.91 2.59
C THR A 46 18.08 2.53 3.01
N LEU A 47 17.06 3.25 2.53
CA LEU A 47 15.67 2.97 2.91
C LEU A 47 15.28 1.57 2.42
N ASN A 48 15.69 1.21 1.21
CA ASN A 48 15.49 -0.14 0.69
C ASN A 48 16.14 -1.19 1.59
N GLU A 49 17.38 -1.00 2.05
CA GLU A 49 18.04 -1.93 2.97
C GLU A 49 17.30 -2.04 4.32
N LYS A 50 16.85 -0.92 4.87
CA LYS A 50 16.09 -0.87 6.14
C LYS A 50 14.72 -1.56 6.02
N ILE A 51 14.02 -1.38 4.91
CA ILE A 51 12.76 -2.11 4.64
C ILE A 51 13.04 -3.63 4.52
N ASN A 52 14.14 -4.00 3.85
CA ASN A 52 14.56 -5.40 3.77
C ASN A 52 14.90 -5.98 5.15
N TYR A 53 15.63 -5.25 5.98
CA TYR A 53 15.92 -5.61 7.37
C TYR A 53 14.63 -5.90 8.14
N ARG A 54 13.65 -4.99 8.09
CA ARG A 54 12.35 -5.16 8.75
C ARG A 54 11.61 -6.41 8.28
N MET A 55 11.60 -6.71 6.98
CA MET A 55 10.98 -7.93 6.45
C MET A 55 11.63 -9.21 6.97
N VAL A 56 12.95 -9.20 7.23
CA VAL A 56 13.67 -10.38 7.71
C VAL A 56 13.58 -10.53 9.23
N PHE A 57 13.71 -9.45 10.00
CA PHE A 57 13.92 -9.55 11.45
C PHE A 57 12.74 -9.07 12.30
N ASN A 58 11.87 -8.20 11.79
CA ASN A 58 10.74 -7.73 12.59
C ASN A 58 9.59 -8.75 12.54
N ARG A 59 9.27 -9.33 13.69
CA ARG A 59 8.28 -10.39 13.89
C ARG A 59 7.18 -10.00 14.90
N ASP A 60 6.94 -8.71 15.07
CA ASP A 60 5.89 -8.20 15.96
C ASP A 60 4.49 -8.43 15.37
N LEU A 61 3.64 -9.16 16.08
CA LEU A 61 2.28 -9.47 15.67
C LEU A 61 1.40 -8.23 15.47
N PHE A 62 1.71 -7.11 16.13
CA PHE A 62 1.04 -5.83 15.89
C PHE A 62 1.14 -5.41 14.41
N LEU A 63 2.27 -5.71 13.74
CA LEU A 63 2.45 -5.41 12.33
C LEU A 63 1.47 -6.17 11.43
N SER A 64 1.06 -7.38 11.82
CA SER A 64 0.01 -8.11 11.12
C SER A 64 -1.37 -7.50 11.31
N VAL A 65 -1.66 -6.97 12.50
CA VAL A 65 -2.94 -6.29 12.78
C VAL A 65 -3.09 -5.06 11.91
N ILE A 66 -2.08 -4.20 11.86
CA ILE A 66 -2.13 -2.95 11.08
C ILE A 66 -2.04 -3.17 9.56
N ALA A 67 -1.47 -4.29 9.11
CA ALA A 67 -1.45 -4.66 7.70
C ALA A 67 -2.75 -5.33 7.22
N ASP A 68 -3.57 -5.86 8.14
CA ASP A 68 -4.88 -6.43 7.83
C ASP A 68 -5.91 -5.31 7.65
N LYS A 69 -6.39 -5.09 6.42
CA LYS A 69 -7.33 -4.01 6.09
C LYS A 69 -8.69 -4.10 6.81
N ILE A 70 -8.99 -5.21 7.48
CA ILE A 70 -10.15 -5.34 8.36
C ILE A 70 -9.75 -5.06 9.80
N ALA A 71 -8.72 -5.75 10.33
CA ALA A 71 -8.34 -5.62 11.74
C ALA A 71 -7.77 -4.24 12.10
N VAL A 72 -7.12 -3.55 11.14
CA VAL A 72 -6.58 -2.20 11.33
C VAL A 72 -7.67 -1.16 11.61
N ARG A 73 -8.93 -1.44 11.27
CA ARG A 73 -10.03 -0.47 11.39
C ARG A 73 -10.27 -0.07 12.85
N ASP A 74 -10.19 -1.01 13.79
CA ASP A 74 -10.33 -0.73 15.22
C ASP A 74 -9.21 0.20 15.72
N TYR A 75 -7.98 0.00 15.21
CA TYR A 75 -6.84 0.88 15.49
C TYR A 75 -7.05 2.29 14.91
N VAL A 76 -7.55 2.39 13.68
CA VAL A 76 -7.83 3.70 13.04
C VAL A 76 -8.93 4.45 13.79
N GLU A 77 -10.02 3.78 14.15
CA GLU A 77 -11.11 4.37 14.93
C GLU A 77 -10.61 4.90 16.28
N MET A 78 -9.78 4.13 16.98
CA MET A 78 -9.18 4.56 18.25
C MET A 78 -8.26 5.79 18.09
N MET A 79 -7.48 5.85 17.01
CA MET A 79 -6.43 6.87 16.85
C MET A 79 -6.93 8.17 16.24
N VAL A 80 -7.85 8.10 15.28
CA VAL A 80 -8.30 9.27 14.52
C VAL A 80 -9.82 9.40 14.44
N GLY A 81 -10.59 8.35 14.79
CA GLY A 81 -12.04 8.36 14.72
C GLY A 81 -12.60 7.61 13.52
N ASN A 82 -13.84 7.13 13.66
CA ASN A 82 -14.54 6.33 12.64
C ASN A 82 -14.94 7.15 11.40
N GLU A 83 -15.03 8.47 11.51
CA GLU A 83 -15.31 9.39 10.40
C GLU A 83 -14.27 9.34 9.27
N HIS A 84 -13.04 8.90 9.57
CA HIS A 84 -11.97 8.71 8.60
C HIS A 84 -11.96 7.32 7.99
N LEU A 85 -12.81 6.39 8.45
CA LEU A 85 -12.92 5.08 7.83
C LEU A 85 -13.88 5.11 6.65
N VAL A 86 -13.45 4.55 5.52
CA VAL A 86 -14.39 4.31 4.41
C VAL A 86 -15.49 3.34 4.89
N PRO A 87 -16.78 3.64 4.63
CA PRO A 87 -17.87 2.77 5.04
C PRO A 87 -17.71 1.34 4.51
N LEU A 88 -17.72 0.39 5.44
CA LEU A 88 -17.64 -1.03 5.13
C LEU A 88 -19.04 -1.55 4.80
N LEU A 89 -19.21 -2.07 3.58
CA LEU A 89 -20.50 -2.55 3.08
C LEU A 89 -20.69 -4.05 3.34
N ALA A 90 -19.61 -4.84 3.26
CA ALA A 90 -19.65 -6.27 3.51
C ALA A 90 -18.25 -6.86 3.78
N VAL A 91 -18.22 -8.01 4.45
CA VAL A 91 -17.04 -8.87 4.58
C VAL A 91 -17.42 -10.30 4.24
N PHE A 92 -16.59 -10.98 3.45
CA PHE A 92 -16.81 -12.35 3.01
C PHE A 92 -15.57 -13.20 3.25
N GLU A 93 -15.74 -14.40 3.79
CA GLU A 93 -14.70 -15.45 3.75
C GLU A 93 -14.53 -16.02 2.35
N ARG A 94 -15.61 -15.99 1.55
CA ARG A 94 -15.64 -16.39 0.15
C ARG A 94 -16.78 -15.68 -0.54
N ILE A 95 -16.52 -15.16 -1.74
CA ILE A 95 -17.56 -14.50 -2.55
C ILE A 95 -18.18 -15.45 -3.58
N LYS A 96 -19.50 -15.31 -3.77
CA LYS A 96 -20.36 -16.01 -4.72
C LYS A 96 -21.08 -14.98 -5.60
N ILE A 97 -21.66 -15.44 -6.72
CA ILE A 97 -22.34 -14.55 -7.69
C ILE A 97 -23.56 -13.85 -7.08
N ARG A 98 -24.31 -14.54 -6.20
CA ARG A 98 -25.50 -13.99 -5.54
C ARG A 98 -25.17 -12.86 -4.56
N ASP A 99 -23.96 -12.85 -4.00
CA ASP A 99 -23.58 -11.87 -2.97
C ASP A 99 -23.55 -10.44 -3.55
N PHE A 100 -23.42 -10.31 -4.88
CA PHE A 100 -23.49 -9.03 -5.58
C PHE A 100 -24.90 -8.43 -5.58
N GLU A 101 -25.97 -9.21 -5.37
CA GLU A 101 -27.34 -8.69 -5.41
C GLU A 101 -27.57 -7.64 -4.33
N ALA A 102 -27.04 -7.87 -3.12
CA ALA A 102 -27.15 -6.96 -1.98
C ALA A 102 -26.20 -5.74 -2.03
N LEU A 103 -25.18 -5.76 -2.90
CA LEU A 103 -24.23 -4.65 -3.02
C LEU A 103 -24.84 -3.46 -3.79
N PRO A 104 -24.39 -2.22 -3.54
CA PRO A 104 -24.82 -1.05 -4.33
C PRO A 104 -24.37 -1.12 -5.79
N VAL A 105 -24.77 -0.12 -6.58
CA VAL A 105 -24.37 0.02 -8.01
C VAL A 105 -22.86 0.13 -8.15
N SER A 106 -22.19 0.88 -7.27
CA SER A 106 -20.74 1.09 -7.29
C SER A 106 -20.11 0.78 -5.92
N PHE A 107 -18.93 0.20 -5.92
CA PHE A 107 -18.20 -0.20 -4.70
C PHE A 107 -16.74 -0.52 -5.02
N VAL A 108 -15.92 -0.63 -3.98
CA VAL A 108 -14.54 -1.16 -4.06
C VAL A 108 -14.51 -2.51 -3.35
N ILE A 109 -13.96 -3.53 -4.00
CA ILE A 109 -13.78 -4.87 -3.41
C ILE A 109 -12.28 -5.19 -3.36
N LYS A 110 -11.80 -5.64 -2.21
CA LYS A 110 -10.37 -5.94 -1.97
C LYS A 110 -10.19 -7.13 -1.03
N CYS A 111 -9.03 -7.79 -1.05
CA CYS A 111 -8.65 -8.73 0.01
C CYS A 111 -8.04 -7.96 1.18
N ASN A 112 -8.17 -8.48 2.41
CA ASN A 112 -7.62 -7.82 3.60
C ASN A 112 -6.09 -8.02 3.79
N HIS A 113 -5.58 -9.18 3.38
CA HIS A 113 -4.25 -9.71 3.67
C HIS A 113 -3.22 -9.50 2.54
N ASP A 114 -3.57 -8.77 1.49
CA ASP A 114 -2.73 -8.62 0.31
C ASP A 114 -2.73 -7.20 -0.26
N SER A 115 -1.94 -7.01 -1.32
CA SER A 115 -1.89 -5.80 -2.15
C SER A 115 -2.18 -6.12 -3.62
N GLY A 116 -2.66 -5.11 -4.36
CA GLY A 116 -2.89 -5.19 -5.81
C GLY A 116 -4.01 -6.16 -6.25
N SER A 117 -4.90 -6.55 -5.34
CA SER A 117 -6.05 -7.41 -5.66
C SER A 117 -7.36 -6.63 -5.86
N SER A 118 -7.39 -5.35 -5.51
CA SER A 118 -8.56 -4.48 -5.50
C SER A 118 -9.20 -4.36 -6.88
N ILE A 119 -10.54 -4.27 -6.91
CA ILE A 119 -11.31 -3.95 -8.10
C ILE A 119 -12.27 -2.82 -7.74
N ILE A 120 -12.24 -1.75 -8.53
CA ILE A 120 -13.20 -0.64 -8.45
C ILE A 120 -14.36 -0.98 -9.39
N CYS A 121 -15.56 -1.10 -8.84
CA CYS A 121 -16.79 -1.31 -9.60
C CYS A 121 -17.50 0.03 -9.78
N HIS A 122 -17.53 0.55 -11.01
CA HIS A 122 -18.24 1.78 -11.34
C HIS A 122 -19.73 1.52 -11.60
N ASP A 123 -20.05 0.43 -12.29
CA ASP A 123 -21.40 -0.09 -12.45
C ASP A 123 -21.40 -1.62 -12.33
N LYS A 124 -22.14 -2.12 -11.34
CA LYS A 124 -22.35 -3.55 -11.06
C LYS A 124 -23.02 -4.29 -12.21
N SER A 125 -23.79 -3.60 -13.06
CA SER A 125 -24.46 -4.17 -14.22
C SER A 125 -23.47 -4.62 -15.29
N GLU A 126 -22.36 -3.89 -15.44
CA GLU A 126 -21.28 -4.16 -16.41
C GLU A 126 -20.22 -5.14 -15.86
N LEU A 127 -20.26 -5.43 -14.56
CA LEU A 127 -19.26 -6.23 -13.88
C LEU A 127 -19.35 -7.71 -14.30
N ASN A 128 -18.24 -8.26 -14.79
CA ASN A 128 -18.12 -9.71 -14.99
C ASN A 128 -17.97 -10.45 -13.64
N LYS A 129 -19.10 -10.71 -12.99
CA LYS A 129 -19.19 -11.34 -11.65
C LYS A 129 -18.43 -12.67 -11.58
N ARG A 130 -18.49 -13.50 -12.63
CA ARG A 130 -17.75 -14.79 -12.70
C ARG A 130 -16.23 -14.57 -12.62
N ARG A 131 -15.71 -13.58 -13.35
CA ARG A 131 -14.28 -13.23 -13.32
C ARG A 131 -13.86 -12.67 -11.96
N VAL A 132 -14.68 -11.81 -11.35
CA VAL A 132 -14.43 -11.24 -10.01
C VAL A 132 -14.39 -12.34 -8.95
N VAL A 133 -15.42 -13.21 -8.91
CA VAL A 133 -15.49 -14.36 -8.00
C VAL A 133 -14.26 -15.26 -8.15
N SER A 134 -13.89 -15.56 -9.40
CA SER A 134 -12.73 -16.39 -9.70
C SER A 134 -11.39 -15.73 -9.29
N HIS A 135 -11.28 -14.41 -9.45
CA HIS A 135 -10.11 -13.63 -9.04
C HIS A 135 -9.92 -13.66 -7.53
N PHE A 136 -10.94 -13.26 -6.75
CA PHE A 136 -10.82 -13.20 -5.29
C PHE A 136 -10.70 -14.57 -4.63
N ASN A 137 -11.46 -15.58 -5.09
CA ASN A 137 -11.34 -16.94 -4.56
C ASN A 137 -9.96 -17.58 -4.84
N ARG A 138 -9.22 -17.08 -5.84
CA ARG A 138 -7.82 -17.44 -6.06
C ARG A 138 -6.89 -16.65 -5.14
N ARG A 139 -7.11 -15.33 -4.99
CA ARG A 139 -6.29 -14.48 -4.12
C ARG A 139 -6.34 -14.92 -2.65
N LEU A 140 -7.51 -15.33 -2.15
CA LEU A 140 -7.68 -15.93 -0.82
C LEU A 140 -6.80 -17.17 -0.55
N ARG A 141 -6.25 -17.82 -1.59
CA ARG A 141 -5.36 -18.99 -1.46
C ARG A 141 -3.88 -18.61 -1.51
N MET A 142 -3.57 -17.33 -1.63
CA MET A 142 -2.22 -16.81 -1.77
C MET A 142 -1.90 -15.96 -0.54
N ASN A 143 -0.65 -15.96 -0.13
CA ASN A 143 -0.16 -15.08 0.92
C ASN A 143 1.13 -14.39 0.43
N PRO A 144 1.20 -13.04 0.48
CA PRO A 144 2.37 -12.29 0.03
C PRO A 144 3.71 -12.72 0.65
N TYR A 145 3.71 -13.23 1.88
CA TYR A 145 4.91 -13.75 2.55
C TYR A 145 5.66 -14.78 1.68
N TYR A 146 4.95 -15.75 1.11
CA TYR A 146 5.59 -16.79 0.29
C TYR A 146 6.15 -16.25 -1.04
N THR A 147 5.69 -15.08 -1.47
CA THR A 147 6.18 -14.42 -2.68
C THR A 147 7.35 -13.49 -2.42
N ASN A 148 7.24 -12.59 -1.45
CA ASN A 148 8.19 -11.48 -1.23
C ASN A 148 8.89 -11.48 0.13
N ARG A 149 8.52 -12.38 1.04
CA ARG A 149 8.94 -12.40 2.46
C ARG A 149 8.46 -11.20 3.27
N GLU A 150 7.34 -10.62 2.86
CA GLU A 150 6.64 -9.59 3.63
C GLU A 150 5.96 -10.26 4.82
N TRP A 151 6.67 -10.30 5.95
CA TRP A 151 6.27 -11.08 7.11
C TRP A 151 4.96 -10.60 7.75
N GLN A 152 4.65 -9.30 7.66
CA GLN A 152 3.43 -8.75 8.23
C GLN A 152 2.16 -9.43 7.71
N TYR A 153 2.17 -9.97 6.48
CA TYR A 153 1.03 -10.67 5.91
C TYR A 153 0.94 -12.15 6.31
N LYS A 154 1.98 -12.72 6.93
CA LYS A 154 2.13 -14.18 7.11
C LYS A 154 0.97 -14.81 7.90
N ASN A 155 0.49 -14.12 8.94
CA ASN A 155 -0.48 -14.66 9.89
C ASN A 155 -1.89 -14.08 9.72
N ILE A 156 -2.13 -13.27 8.68
CA ILE A 156 -3.44 -12.67 8.44
C ILE A 156 -4.37 -13.72 7.85
N GLN A 157 -5.55 -13.89 8.45
CA GLN A 157 -6.60 -14.75 7.90
C GLN A 157 -7.22 -14.10 6.64
N PRO A 158 -7.14 -14.75 5.47
CA PRO A 158 -7.66 -14.18 4.23
C PRO A 158 -9.19 -14.01 4.24
N LYS A 159 -9.64 -12.76 4.06
CA LYS A 159 -11.04 -12.36 3.84
C LYS A 159 -11.12 -11.36 2.69
N ILE A 160 -12.33 -11.15 2.20
CA ILE A 160 -12.68 -10.15 1.20
C ILE A 160 -13.49 -9.07 1.91
N LEU A 161 -13.17 -7.80 1.69
CA LEU A 161 -13.99 -6.68 2.14
C LEU A 161 -14.52 -5.89 0.94
N VAL A 162 -15.70 -5.31 1.12
CA VAL A 162 -16.34 -4.41 0.18
C VAL A 162 -16.59 -3.08 0.89
N GLU A 163 -16.11 -2.00 0.30
CA GLU A 163 -16.22 -0.64 0.81
C GLU A 163 -17.03 0.24 -0.13
N ARG A 164 -17.63 1.30 0.41
CA ARG A 164 -18.21 2.37 -0.38
C ARG A 164 -17.12 2.94 -1.30
N LYS A 165 -17.46 3.13 -2.57
CA LYS A 165 -16.57 3.84 -3.50
C LYS A 165 -16.56 5.33 -3.15
N LEU A 166 -15.37 5.90 -2.99
CA LEU A 166 -15.18 7.35 -2.88
C LEU A 166 -15.17 7.99 -4.26
N ASN A 167 -15.73 9.20 -4.36
CA ASN A 167 -15.72 10.03 -5.57
C ASN A 167 -14.69 11.15 -5.41
N VAL A 168 -13.40 10.81 -5.46
CA VAL A 168 -12.28 11.74 -5.25
C VAL A 168 -12.23 12.90 -6.25
N PHE A 169 -12.80 12.71 -7.44
CA PHE A 169 -12.87 13.70 -8.52
C PHE A 169 -14.20 14.46 -8.60
N ASP A 170 -15.11 14.26 -7.63
CA ASP A 170 -16.42 14.92 -7.68
C ASP A 170 -16.27 16.45 -7.64
N GLY A 171 -16.77 17.12 -8.67
CA GLY A 171 -16.62 18.57 -8.84
C GLY A 171 -15.19 19.08 -9.01
N LYS A 172 -14.21 18.21 -9.29
CA LYS A 172 -12.79 18.55 -9.41
C LYS A 172 -12.21 18.15 -10.77
N ASP A 173 -11.14 18.82 -11.18
CA ASP A 173 -10.38 18.43 -12.38
C ASP A 173 -9.48 17.23 -12.05
N GLN A 174 -9.73 16.12 -12.73
CA GLN A 174 -9.02 14.86 -12.55
C GLN A 174 -7.51 14.96 -12.88
N ASP A 175 -7.11 15.81 -13.82
CA ASP A 175 -5.70 15.89 -14.24
C ASP A 175 -4.79 16.57 -13.19
N VAL A 176 -5.37 17.31 -12.26
CA VAL A 176 -4.66 18.06 -11.20
C VAL A 176 -5.09 17.66 -9.78
N THR A 177 -6.00 16.71 -9.64
CA THR A 177 -6.46 16.22 -8.33
C THR A 177 -5.78 14.91 -7.99
N PRO A 178 -5.04 14.83 -6.87
CA PRO A 178 -4.48 13.56 -6.43
C PRO A 178 -5.58 12.55 -6.09
N GLU A 179 -5.47 11.33 -6.59
CA GLU A 179 -6.39 10.23 -6.24
C GLU A 179 -6.05 9.59 -4.89
N MET A 180 -4.79 9.73 -4.47
CA MET A 180 -4.25 9.15 -3.24
C MET A 180 -3.08 10.00 -2.74
N PHE A 181 -3.01 10.17 -1.43
CA PHE A 181 -1.88 10.74 -0.71
C PHE A 181 -1.23 9.63 0.10
N ARG A 182 -0.02 9.24 -0.27
CA ARG A 182 0.76 8.23 0.45
C ARG A 182 1.81 8.93 1.30
N VAL A 183 1.51 9.06 2.58
CA VAL A 183 2.32 9.82 3.53
C VAL A 183 3.35 8.90 4.18
N HIS A 184 4.62 9.12 3.85
CA HIS A 184 5.73 8.44 4.51
C HIS A 184 5.97 9.04 5.89
N CYS A 185 5.73 8.23 6.90
CA CYS A 185 5.94 8.58 8.29
C CYS A 185 7.19 7.89 8.82
N PHE A 186 8.07 8.67 9.44
CA PHE A 186 9.29 8.19 10.08
C PHE A 186 9.29 8.66 11.53
N HIS A 187 9.49 7.74 12.47
CA HIS A 187 9.57 8.06 13.90
C HIS A 187 8.37 8.90 14.34
N LYS A 188 7.17 8.41 14.00
CA LYS A 188 5.89 9.02 14.36
C LYS A 188 5.60 10.39 13.69
N LYS A 189 6.39 10.78 12.68
CA LYS A 189 6.24 12.07 11.98
C LYS A 189 6.05 11.87 10.49
N ALA A 190 5.04 12.51 9.91
CA ALA A 190 4.91 12.66 8.47
C ALA A 190 6.10 13.48 7.94
N MET A 191 6.73 13.00 6.85
CA MET A 191 7.92 13.65 6.28
C MET A 191 7.79 13.91 4.78
N TYR A 192 7.24 12.93 4.04
CA TYR A 192 7.10 13.00 2.59
C TYR A 192 5.73 12.50 2.16
N ILE A 193 5.25 13.01 1.04
CA ILE A 193 3.95 12.66 0.48
C ILE A 193 4.17 12.24 -0.97
N GLU A 194 3.81 11.01 -1.33
CA GLU A 194 3.57 10.66 -2.72
C GLU A 194 2.12 11.05 -3.05
N ALA A 195 1.93 11.95 -4.02
CA ALA A 195 0.61 12.27 -4.57
C ALA A 195 0.45 11.54 -5.90
N ASP A 196 -0.48 10.59 -5.95
CA ASP A 196 -0.77 9.82 -7.16
C ASP A 196 -1.79 10.55 -8.03
N PHE A 197 -1.61 10.51 -9.35
CA PHE A 197 -2.53 11.08 -10.31
C PHE A 197 -2.78 10.08 -11.44
N THR A 198 -4.05 9.93 -11.81
CA THR A 198 -4.47 9.28 -13.05
C THR A 198 -5.22 10.28 -13.91
N CYS A 199 -4.60 10.77 -14.98
CA CYS A 199 -5.23 11.73 -15.89
C CYS A 199 -6.41 11.11 -16.64
N VAL A 200 -7.28 11.95 -17.22
CA VAL A 200 -8.44 11.52 -18.04
C VAL A 200 -8.01 10.63 -19.20
N ASN A 201 -6.83 10.89 -19.76
CA ASN A 201 -6.25 10.11 -20.86
C ASN A 201 -5.59 8.78 -20.40
N GLY A 202 -5.61 8.46 -19.11
CA GLY A 202 -5.05 7.26 -18.53
C GLY A 202 -3.54 7.31 -18.23
N ARG A 203 -2.88 8.46 -18.38
CA ARG A 203 -1.48 8.62 -17.93
C ARG A 203 -1.42 8.72 -16.42
N GLU A 204 -0.42 8.07 -15.84
CA GLU A 204 -0.17 8.05 -14.40
C GLU A 204 1.07 8.88 -14.05
N TYR A 205 0.96 9.67 -12.99
CA TYR A 205 2.06 10.48 -12.43
C TYR A 205 2.12 10.30 -10.92
N VAL A 206 3.32 10.47 -10.35
CA VAL A 206 3.51 10.52 -8.90
C VAL A 206 4.45 11.67 -8.58
N ASN A 207 3.90 12.68 -7.91
CA ASN A 207 4.71 13.79 -7.39
C ASN A 207 5.14 13.48 -5.96
N ILE A 208 6.38 13.83 -5.61
CA ILE A 208 6.89 13.70 -4.24
C ILE A 208 6.97 15.09 -3.61
N TYR A 209 6.23 15.30 -2.52
CA TYR A 209 6.24 16.55 -1.76
C TYR A 209 6.84 16.36 -0.37
N ASP A 210 7.34 17.44 0.23
CA ASP A 210 7.55 17.51 1.68
C ASP A 210 6.26 17.96 2.40
N THR A 211 6.34 18.12 3.73
CA THR A 211 5.21 18.55 4.57
C THR A 211 4.75 19.99 4.31
N ASN A 212 5.54 20.80 3.61
CA ASN A 212 5.18 22.17 3.23
C ASN A 212 4.56 22.25 1.83
N TRP A 213 4.30 21.09 1.20
CA TRP A 213 3.84 20.99 -0.19
C TRP A 213 4.87 21.47 -1.22
N MET A 214 6.17 21.37 -0.91
CA MET A 214 7.23 21.68 -1.86
C MET A 214 7.63 20.43 -2.64
N LEU A 215 7.56 20.51 -3.97
CA LEU A 215 7.94 19.41 -4.86
C LEU A 215 9.43 19.08 -4.70
N GLN A 216 9.73 17.81 -4.47
CA GLN A 216 11.08 17.33 -4.24
C GLN A 216 11.81 17.03 -5.56
N PRO A 217 13.15 17.19 -5.61
CA PRO A 217 13.95 17.06 -6.83
C PRO A 217 14.27 15.58 -7.18
N PHE A 218 13.40 14.64 -6.81
CA PHE A 218 13.56 13.22 -7.12
C PHE A 218 12.20 12.55 -7.34
N THR A 219 12.21 11.37 -7.95
CA THR A 219 11.00 10.58 -8.20
C THR A 219 11.17 9.13 -7.75
N LEU A 220 10.05 8.41 -7.63
CA LEU A 220 9.97 7.01 -7.22
C LEU A 220 9.41 6.12 -8.34
N GLY A 221 10.10 6.08 -9.50
CA GLY A 221 9.76 5.21 -10.63
C GLY A 221 8.68 5.74 -11.58
N TYR A 222 7.98 6.81 -11.20
CA TYR A 222 7.03 7.54 -12.03
C TYR A 222 7.55 8.96 -12.34
N GLY A 223 7.04 9.57 -13.41
CA GLY A 223 7.32 10.98 -13.72
C GLY A 223 6.44 11.90 -12.88
N ASN A 224 6.87 13.16 -12.75
CA ASN A 224 6.04 14.21 -12.17
C ASN A 224 4.94 14.64 -13.15
N THR A 225 3.85 15.19 -12.63
CA THR A 225 2.85 15.89 -13.43
C THR A 225 3.52 17.01 -14.23
N PRO A 226 3.06 17.29 -15.46
CA PRO A 226 3.53 18.45 -16.23
C PRO A 226 2.96 19.78 -15.70
N TYR A 227 2.04 19.71 -14.74
CA TYR A 227 1.35 20.84 -14.13
C TYR A 227 1.91 21.15 -12.74
N ASN A 228 1.82 22.41 -12.34
CA ASN A 228 1.97 22.77 -10.94
C ASN A 228 0.68 22.43 -10.19
N ILE A 229 0.79 21.74 -9.07
CA ILE A 229 -0.36 21.29 -8.28
C ILE A 229 -0.47 22.15 -7.03
N ASP A 230 -1.59 22.85 -6.89
CA ASP A 230 -1.85 23.69 -5.74
C ASP A 230 -1.91 22.88 -4.45
N ARG A 231 -1.52 23.52 -3.34
CA ARG A 231 -1.61 22.93 -2.00
C ARG A 231 -3.07 22.60 -1.69
N PRO A 232 -3.41 21.34 -1.38
CA PRO A 232 -4.78 20.99 -1.02
C PRO A 232 -5.15 21.61 0.33
N SER A 233 -6.40 22.06 0.46
CA SER A 233 -6.94 22.60 1.72
C SER A 233 -6.90 21.61 2.88
N SER A 234 -6.99 20.31 2.57
CA SER A 234 -6.93 19.20 3.53
C SER A 234 -5.51 18.77 3.90
N LEU A 235 -4.45 19.47 3.48
CA LEU A 235 -3.07 19.04 3.73
C LEU A 235 -2.75 18.86 5.21
N ASP A 236 -3.19 19.81 6.06
CA ASP A 236 -2.88 19.76 7.48
C ASP A 236 -3.58 18.56 8.15
N ASP A 237 -4.81 18.24 7.75
CA ASP A 237 -5.53 17.05 8.21
C ASP A 237 -4.85 15.76 7.73
N ILE A 238 -4.42 15.71 6.47
CA ILE A 238 -3.67 14.57 5.89
C ILE A 238 -2.43 14.28 6.73
N LEU A 239 -1.66 15.33 7.08
CA LEU A 239 -0.43 15.21 7.85
C LEU A 239 -0.69 14.79 9.29
N ASP A 240 -1.70 15.37 9.95
CA ASP A 240 -2.07 15.05 11.33
C ASP A 240 -2.57 13.60 11.47
N ILE A 241 -3.49 13.18 10.59
CA ILE A 241 -4.02 11.81 10.56
C ILE A 241 -2.90 10.80 10.33
N ALA A 242 -2.02 11.06 9.35
CA ALA A 242 -0.90 10.18 9.07
C ALA A 242 0.07 10.07 10.27
N ALA A 243 0.39 11.19 10.93
CA ALA A 243 1.23 11.20 12.11
C ALA A 243 0.61 10.43 13.28
N LYS A 244 -0.68 10.63 13.57
CA LYS A 244 -1.42 9.89 14.60
C LYS A 244 -1.40 8.39 14.33
N LEU A 245 -1.71 7.96 13.11
CA LEU A 245 -1.69 6.54 12.73
C LEU A 245 -0.28 5.91 12.78
N ALA A 246 0.77 6.72 12.67
CA ALA A 246 2.16 6.29 12.76
C ALA A 246 2.75 6.26 14.18
N THR A 247 1.97 6.59 15.22
CA THR A 247 2.46 6.81 16.59
C THR A 247 3.25 5.63 17.17
N ASP A 248 2.91 4.40 16.83
CA ASP A 248 3.58 3.20 17.36
C ASP A 248 4.56 2.57 16.36
N LEU A 249 4.98 3.32 15.33
CA LEU A 249 5.77 2.80 14.22
C LEU A 249 7.00 3.65 13.92
N ASP A 250 8.15 2.98 13.78
CA ASP A 250 9.40 3.63 13.35
C ASP A 250 9.34 4.09 11.89
N TYR A 251 8.63 3.33 11.07
CA TYR A 251 8.34 3.66 9.68
C TYR A 251 7.06 2.99 9.19
N CYS A 252 6.22 3.76 8.53
CA CYS A 252 5.12 3.28 7.71
C CYS A 252 4.82 4.30 6.60
N ARG A 253 4.08 3.85 5.59
CA ARG A 253 3.42 4.72 4.62
C ARG A 253 1.91 4.63 4.90
N VAL A 254 1.28 5.76 5.15
CA VAL A 254 -0.17 5.84 5.40
C VAL A 254 -0.81 6.33 4.12
N ASP A 255 -1.70 5.52 3.56
CA ASP A 255 -2.36 5.81 2.29
C ASP A 255 -3.75 6.40 2.58
N LEU A 256 -3.97 7.63 2.12
CA LEU A 256 -5.14 8.46 2.42
C LEU A 256 -5.79 8.96 1.12
N MET A 257 -7.11 9.09 1.11
CA MET A 257 -7.89 9.66 0.01
C MET A 257 -8.69 10.86 0.50
N VAL A 258 -9.05 11.79 -0.39
CA VAL A 258 -9.87 12.96 -0.04
C VAL A 258 -11.13 12.98 -0.90
N GLU A 259 -12.29 13.07 -0.25
CA GLU A 259 -13.60 13.28 -0.90
C GLU A 259 -14.30 14.43 -0.18
N ASN A 260 -14.66 15.49 -0.91
CA ASN A 260 -15.32 16.68 -0.36
C ASN A 260 -14.59 17.27 0.86
N GLU A 261 -13.27 17.45 0.74
CA GLU A 261 -12.35 17.91 1.79
C GLU A 261 -12.26 17.02 3.04
N ARG A 262 -12.91 15.86 3.05
CA ARG A 262 -12.75 14.87 4.12
C ARG A 262 -11.70 13.85 3.77
N VAL A 263 -10.79 13.62 4.70
CA VAL A 263 -9.72 12.63 4.57
C VAL A 263 -10.22 11.25 5.01
N TYR A 264 -9.96 10.24 4.19
CA TYR A 264 -10.32 8.85 4.44
C TYR A 264 -9.07 7.96 4.42
N PHE A 265 -8.99 7.08 5.40
CA PHE A 265 -7.98 6.04 5.51
C PHE A 265 -8.20 4.90 4.49
N SER A 266 -7.13 4.52 3.79
CA SER A 266 -7.12 3.39 2.86
C SER A 266 -6.34 2.19 3.41
N GLU A 267 -5.05 2.35 3.70
CA GLU A 267 -4.19 1.30 4.28
C GLU A 267 -2.94 1.87 4.99
N ILE A 268 -2.32 1.05 5.85
CA ILE A 268 -0.96 1.27 6.35
C ILE A 268 -0.02 0.27 5.66
N THR A 269 0.94 0.78 4.91
CA THR A 269 1.95 -0.02 4.22
C THR A 269 3.28 0.01 4.98
N LEU A 270 3.70 -1.16 5.48
CA LEU A 270 4.93 -1.31 6.26
C LEU A 270 6.19 -1.53 5.41
N THR A 271 6.01 -2.07 4.20
CA THR A 271 7.10 -2.48 3.31
C THR A 271 6.80 -2.07 1.87
N PRO A 272 6.73 -0.76 1.56
CA PRO A 272 6.40 -0.29 0.22
C PRO A 272 7.38 -0.84 -0.82
N GLU A 273 6.85 -1.22 -1.99
CA GLU A 273 7.56 -1.93 -3.07
C GLU A 273 8.32 -3.20 -2.59
N SER A 274 7.97 -3.74 -1.43
CA SER A 274 8.75 -4.75 -0.72
C SER A 274 10.25 -4.39 -0.69
N GLY A 275 10.60 -3.15 -0.36
CA GLY A 275 12.00 -2.68 -0.25
C GLY A 275 12.74 -2.64 -1.58
N GLN A 276 12.05 -2.21 -2.64
CA GLN A 276 12.56 -2.09 -4.01
C GLN A 276 12.18 -0.74 -4.64
N LEU A 277 12.09 0.32 -3.82
CA LEU A 277 11.80 1.68 -4.25
C LEU A 277 12.84 2.14 -5.29
N LYS A 278 12.34 2.71 -6.40
CA LYS A 278 13.13 3.12 -7.56
C LYS A 278 13.36 4.63 -7.55
N PHE A 279 14.26 5.09 -6.68
CA PHE A 279 14.66 6.48 -6.67
C PHE A 279 15.31 6.87 -8.01
N SER A 280 14.99 8.06 -8.53
CA SER A 280 15.63 8.60 -9.74
C SER A 280 17.16 8.71 -9.60
N HIS A 281 17.64 9.02 -8.39
CA HIS A 281 19.07 9.00 -8.04
C HIS A 281 19.29 8.27 -6.71
N ALA A 282 20.33 7.43 -6.65
CA ALA A 282 20.60 6.56 -5.50
C ALA A 282 20.87 7.30 -4.18
N GLU A 283 21.28 8.57 -4.24
CA GLU A 283 21.52 9.42 -3.07
C GLU A 283 20.26 9.67 -2.23
N TRP A 284 19.07 9.61 -2.84
CA TRP A 284 17.80 9.78 -2.14
C TRP A 284 17.35 8.52 -1.37
N ASP A 285 17.88 7.35 -1.74
CA ASP A 285 17.72 6.12 -0.94
C ASP A 285 18.58 6.19 0.34
N LEU A 286 19.70 6.93 0.30
CA LEU A 286 20.67 7.03 1.39
C LEU A 286 20.20 7.95 2.54
N ASN A 287 20.66 7.62 3.75
CA ASN A 287 20.41 8.31 5.01
C ASN A 287 20.77 9.83 5.03
N ARG A 288 21.49 10.35 4.03
CA ARG A 288 22.13 11.68 4.13
C ARG A 288 21.28 12.87 3.66
N HIS A 289 20.37 12.65 2.70
CA HIS A 289 19.69 13.74 1.95
C HIS A 289 18.23 13.99 2.32
N GLY A 290 17.78 13.53 3.49
CA GLY A 290 16.49 13.93 4.09
C GLY A 290 15.47 12.80 4.21
N PHE A 291 15.40 11.88 3.23
CA PHE A 291 14.40 10.80 3.20
C PHE A 291 14.52 9.81 4.37
N ASN A 292 15.70 9.74 5.00
CA ASN A 292 16.06 8.58 5.81
C ASN A 292 16.92 8.91 7.04
N ARG A 293 17.16 10.21 7.33
CA ARG A 293 17.88 10.72 8.54
C ARG A 293 17.31 10.17 9.85
N HIS A 294 16.04 9.79 9.82
CA HIS A 294 15.29 9.47 11.01
C HIS A 294 15.17 7.97 11.27
N LEU A 295 15.22 7.08 10.28
CA LEU A 295 15.23 5.64 10.56
C LEU A 295 16.55 5.21 11.22
N ARG A 296 16.59 5.16 12.55
CA ARG A 296 17.58 4.35 13.24
C ARG A 296 17.07 2.92 13.18
N VAL A 297 17.84 2.04 12.56
CA VAL A 297 17.72 0.62 12.90
C VAL A 297 18.25 0.54 14.32
N ILE A 298 17.38 0.10 15.23
CA ILE A 298 17.70 -0.11 16.65
C ILE A 298 19.02 -0.87 16.75
#